data_AF-A0A8T5UDZ8-F1
#
_entry.id   AF-A0A8T5UDZ8-F1
#
_cell.length_a   1.000
_cell.length_b   1.000
_cell.length_c   1.000
_cell.angle_alpha   90.00
_cell.angle_beta   90.00
_cell.angle_gamma   90.00
#
_symmetry.space_group_name_H-M   'P 1'
#
loop_
_entity.id
_entity.type
_entity.pdbx_description
1 polymer ?
#
loop_
_entity_poly.entity_id
_entity_poly.type
_entity_poly.pdbx_seq_one_letter_code
_entity_poly.pdbx_strand_id
1 'polypeptide(L)' 'MPEGFCHHTWYGLYKNVSILQCGGGFPNWTGEDRIYTACPDGIRPVCFKLERISKCVN' A
#
# COMPACT_ATOMS: atom_id res chain seq x y z
N MET A 1 9.71 9.01 -1.46
CA MET A 1 9.89 7.77 -0.67
C MET A 1 10.01 8.18 0.79
N PRO A 2 9.22 7.61 1.70
CA PRO A 2 9.31 7.91 3.14
C PRO A 2 10.66 7.55 3.73
N GLU A 3 11.05 8.23 4.81
CA GLU A 3 12.24 7.87 5.58
C GLU A 3 12.15 6.42 6.08
N GLY A 4 13.27 5.70 6.06
CA GLY A 4 13.34 4.28 6.46
C GLY A 4 12.94 3.26 5.38
N PHE A 5 12.45 3.70 4.22
CA PHE A 5 12.13 2.81 3.09
C PHE A 5 13.29 2.75 2.10
N CYS A 6 13.52 1.58 1.48
CA CYS A 6 14.43 1.47 0.35
C CYS A 6 13.69 1.65 -0.99
N HIS A 7 14.43 1.89 -2.07
CA HIS A 7 13.85 2.15 -3.40
C HIS A 7 12.93 1.03 -3.89
N HIS A 8 13.29 -0.24 -3.68
CA HIS A 8 12.47 -1.39 -4.07
C HIS A 8 11.18 -1.47 -3.27
N THR A 9 11.25 -1.23 -1.96
CA THR A 9 10.05 -1.18 -1.13
C THR A 9 9.10 -0.09 -1.61
N TRP A 10 9.62 1.12 -1.87
CA TRP A 10 8.79 2.20 -2.39
C TRP A 10 8.18 1.87 -3.75
N TYR A 11 8.94 1.27 -4.66
CA TYR A 11 8.44 0.81 -5.96
C TYR A 11 7.27 -0.17 -5.82
N GLY A 12 7.34 -1.12 -4.87
CA GLY A 12 6.24 -2.04 -4.58
C GLY A 12 5.00 -1.35 -4.01
N LEU A 13 5.18 -0.30 -3.22
CA LEU A 13 4.11 0.37 -2.49
C LEU A 13 3.41 1.49 -3.25
N TYR A 14 4.15 2.28 -4.04
CA TYR A 14 3.66 3.56 -4.55
C TYR A 14 2.32 3.44 -5.29
N LYS A 15 2.19 2.42 -6.15
CA LYS A 15 0.96 2.16 -6.92
C LYS A 15 -0.25 1.88 -6.02
N ASN A 16 -0.04 1.12 -4.95
CA ASN A 16 -1.11 0.74 -4.02
C ASN A 16 -1.50 1.92 -3.13
N VAL A 17 -0.52 2.74 -2.73
CA VAL A 17 -0.77 4.02 -2.07
C VAL A 17 -1.59 4.94 -2.97
N SER A 18 -1.27 5.05 -4.26
CA SER A 18 -2.05 5.87 -5.21
C SER A 18 -3.46 5.33 -5.42
N ILE A 19 -3.65 4.01 -5.54
CA ILE A 19 -4.97 3.37 -5.64
C ILE A 19 -5.82 3.76 -4.43
N LEU A 20 -5.28 3.57 -3.22
CA LEU A 20 -5.96 3.97 -1.99
C LEU A 20 -6.22 5.48 -2.06
N GLN A 21 -5.24 6.34 -2.26
CA GLN A 21 -5.43 7.79 -2.27
C GLN A 21 -6.58 8.26 -3.19
N CYS A 22 -6.77 7.64 -4.36
CA CYS A 22 -7.84 7.97 -5.31
C CYS A 22 -9.22 7.36 -4.97
N GLY A 23 -9.39 6.72 -3.81
CA GLY A 23 -10.65 6.11 -3.39
C GLY A 23 -10.85 4.66 -3.85
N GLY A 24 -9.84 4.04 -4.46
CA GLY A 24 -9.88 2.65 -4.89
C GLY A 24 -9.46 1.66 -3.80
N GLY A 25 -9.70 0.38 -4.06
CA GLY A 25 -9.35 -0.76 -3.22
C GLY A 25 -9.68 -2.08 -3.92
N PHE A 26 -9.69 -3.19 -3.18
CA PHE A 26 -10.09 -4.50 -3.70
C PHE A 26 -11.22 -5.09 -2.84
N PRO A 27 -12.48 -4.65 -3.06
CA PRO A 27 -13.61 -4.96 -2.17
C PRO A 27 -13.80 -6.45 -1.91
N ASN A 28 -13.69 -7.26 -2.97
CA ASN A 28 -13.93 -8.70 -2.94
C ASN A 28 -12.71 -9.51 -2.49
N TRP A 29 -11.61 -8.87 -2.09
CA TRP A 29 -10.39 -9.57 -1.72
C TRP A 29 -9.81 -9.07 -0.40
N THR A 30 -9.40 -7.80 -0.37
CA THR A 30 -8.78 -7.22 0.82
C THR A 30 -9.72 -6.25 1.51
N GLY A 31 -10.70 -5.68 0.80
CA GLY A 31 -11.66 -4.69 1.28
C GLY A 31 -11.51 -3.35 0.56
N GLU A 32 -12.46 -2.46 0.80
CA GLU A 32 -12.56 -1.13 0.15
C GLU A 32 -11.35 -0.23 0.46
N ASP A 33 -10.88 -0.24 1.70
CA ASP A 33 -9.91 0.73 2.21
C ASP A 33 -8.57 0.11 2.62
N ARG A 34 -8.30 -1.12 2.17
CA ARG A 34 -7.06 -1.83 2.51
C ARG A 34 -6.50 -2.62 1.35
N ILE A 35 -5.17 -2.68 1.29
CA ILE A 35 -4.41 -3.45 0.29
C ILE A 35 -3.24 -4.14 0.98
N TYR A 36 -2.99 -5.40 0.64
CA TYR A 36 -1.78 -6.11 1.03
C TYR A 36 -0.83 -6.21 -0.17
N THR A 37 0.46 -5.98 0.06
CA THR A 37 1.46 -6.09 -1.00
C THR A 37 2.82 -6.47 -0.42
N ALA A 38 3.74 -6.92 -1.27
CA ALA A 38 5.07 -7.35 -0.86
C ALA A 38 6.16 -6.50 -1.52
N CYS A 39 7.33 -6.43 -0.86
CA CYS A 39 8.54 -5.94 -1.49
C CYS A 39 8.86 -6.82 -2.71
N PRO A 40 9.23 -6.23 -3.87
CA PRO A 40 9.64 -7.02 -5.04
C PRO A 40 11.01 -7.70 -4.83
N ASP A 41 11.73 -7.35 -3.77
CA ASP A 41 12.93 -8.05 -3.34
C ASP A 41 12.55 -9.45 -2.82
N GLY A 42 12.55 -10.43 -3.73
CA GLY A 42 12.21 -11.83 -3.42
C GLY A 42 13.22 -12.54 -2.51
N ILE A 43 14.39 -11.93 -2.26
CA ILE A 43 15.41 -12.49 -1.35
C ILE A 43 15.05 -12.17 0.10
N ARG A 44 14.38 -11.03 0.34
CA ARG A 44 13.96 -10.58 1.67
C ARG A 44 12.44 -10.39 1.68
N PRO A 45 11.66 -11.43 1.99
CA PRO A 45 10.22 -11.36 1.93
C PRO A 45 9.69 -10.42 3.01
N VAL A 46 9.19 -9.26 2.59
CA VAL A 46 8.51 -8.28 3.45
C VAL A 46 7.12 -8.03 2.90
N CYS A 47 6.12 -8.23 3.74
CA CYS A 47 4.71 -7.95 3.43
C CYS A 47 4.25 -6.68 4.16
N PHE A 48 3.48 -5.86 3.46
CA PHE A 48 2.91 -4.62 3.98
C PHE A 48 1.39 -4.70 3.95
N LYS A 49 0.77 -4.16 5.00
CA LYS A 49 -0.64 -3.84 5.05
C LYS A 49 -0.79 -2.33 4.91
N LEU A 50 -1.48 -1.89 3.87
CA LEU A 50 -1.81 -0.48 3.64
C LEU A 50 -3.26 -0.27 4.01
N GLU A 51 -3.52 0.73 4.84
CA GLU A 51 -4.86 1.13 5.26
C GLU A 51 -5.05 2.63 5.05
N ARG A 52 -6.19 3.01 4.48
CA ARG A 52 -6.57 4.42 4.41
C ARG A 52 -6.87 4.92 5.82
N ILE A 53 -6.11 5.91 6.28
CA ILE A 53 -6.49 6.71 7.45
C ILE A 53 -7.77 7.48 7.12
N SER A 54 -8.71 7.50 8.06
CA SER A 54 -10.08 8.04 7.97
C SER A 54 -10.28 9.11 6.89
N LYS A 55 -11.36 8.99 6.09
CA LYS A 55 -11.78 10.09 5.19
C LYS A 55 -11.82 11.38 6.01
N CYS A 56 -11.24 12.47 5.50
CA CYS A 56 -11.42 13.80 6.09
C CYS A 56 -12.93 14.04 6.24
N VAL A 57 -13.43 13.96 7.46
CA VAL A 57 -14.75 14.49 7.80
C VAL A 57 -14.50 15.98 7.94
N ASN A 58 -14.88 16.73 6.92
CA ASN A 58 -14.94 18.19 7.00
C ASN A 58 -16.05 18.61 7.97
#